data_AF-A0A947SZ52-F1
#
_entry.id   AF-A0A947SZ52-F1
#
_cell.length_a   1.000
_cell.length_b   1.000
_cell.length_c   1.000
_cell.angle_alpha   90.00
_cell.angle_beta   90.00
_cell.angle_gamma   90.00
#
_symmetry.space_group_name_H-M   'P 1'
#
loop_
_entity.id
_entity.type
_entity.pdbx_description
1 polymer ?
#
loop_
_entity_poly.entity_id
_entity_poly.type
_entity_poly.pdbx_seq_one_letter_code
_entity_poly.pdbx_strand_id
1 'polypeptide(L)' 'MSPEAVLVELDQRRRVSLGKIGHEGHRRYLASVESDGTIVLTPAVVMTALEASFLNDPELVESIRRQRKDPSAYVKRPR' A
#
# COMPACT_ATOMS: atom_id res chain seq x y z
N MET A 1 -5.55 5.41 24.08
CA MET A 1 -4.55 4.35 24.22
C MET A 1 -3.23 4.93 23.74
N SER A 2 -2.24 5.03 24.60
CA SER A 2 -0.87 5.35 24.16
C SER A 2 -0.34 4.14 23.39
N PRO A 3 0.33 4.33 22.24
CA PRO A 3 0.92 3.21 21.52
C PRO A 3 1.93 2.51 22.42
N GLU A 4 1.86 1.18 22.50
CA GLU A 4 2.82 0.37 23.23
C GLU A 4 4.18 0.46 22.53
N ALA A 5 5.18 1.02 23.22
CA ALA A 5 6.51 1.18 22.68
C ALA A 5 7.31 -0.11 22.84
N VAL A 6 7.78 -0.67 21.72
CA VAL A 6 8.64 -1.86 21.71
C VAL A 6 10.07 -1.43 21.42
N LEU A 7 11.00 -1.82 22.29
CA LEU A 7 12.43 -1.62 22.05
C LEU A 7 12.88 -2.47 20.85
N VAL A 8 13.48 -1.80 19.87
CA VAL A 8 14.09 -2.44 18.71
C VAL A 8 15.58 -2.10 18.66
N GLU A 9 16.41 -3.11 18.45
CA GLU A 9 17.86 -2.97 18.36
C GLU A 9 18.32 -3.24 16.93
N LEU A 10 19.37 -2.54 16.53
CA LEU A 10 20.02 -2.75 15.24
C LEU A 10 21.06 -3.86 15.36
N ASP A 11 21.17 -4.68 14.32
CA ASP A 11 22.29 -5.61 14.21
C ASP A 11 23.59 -4.89 13.79
N GLN A 12 24.70 -5.63 13.71
CA GLN A 12 26.02 -5.12 13.30
C GLN A 12 26.04 -4.49 11.89
N ARG A 13 25.04 -4.80 11.05
CA ARG A 13 24.89 -4.25 9.70
C ARG A 13 23.85 -3.12 9.66
N ARG A 14 23.45 -2.60 10.82
CA ARG A 14 22.43 -1.56 10.99
C ARG A 14 21.04 -1.95 10.45
N ARG A 15 20.69 -3.24 10.49
CA ARG A 15 19.35 -3.73 10.10
C ARG A 15 18.45 -3.84 11.33
N VAL A 16 17.16 -3.57 11.14
CA VAL A 16 16.10 -3.80 12.14
C VAL A 16 15.15 -4.89 11.66
N SER A 17 14.75 -5.79 12.54
CA SER A 17 13.68 -6.75 12.27
C SER A 17 12.35 -6.18 12.75
N LEU A 18 11.36 -6.12 11.86
CA LEU A 18 10.01 -5.68 12.20
C LEU A 18 9.14 -6.82 12.73
N GLY A 19 9.65 -8.05 12.89
CA GLY A 19 8.83 -9.21 13.27
C GLY A 19 8.11 -9.11 14.63
N LYS A 20 8.53 -8.18 15.50
CA LYS A 20 7.89 -7.93 16.80
C LYS A 20 6.83 -6.81 16.77
N ILE A 21 6.81 -5.99 15.72
CA ILE A 21 5.99 -4.76 15.65
C ILE A 21 5.17 -4.63 14.37
N GLY A 22 5.58 -5.31 13.29
CA GLY A 22 4.95 -5.27 11.98
C GLY A 22 3.90 -6.36 11.83
N HIS A 23 2.86 -6.08 11.05
CA HIS A 23 1.85 -7.07 10.66
C HIS A 23 2.45 -8.11 9.69
N GLU A 24 2.20 -9.41 9.91
CA GLU A 24 2.78 -10.51 9.12
C GLU A 24 2.49 -10.42 7.60
N GLY A 25 1.35 -9.82 7.25
CA GLY A 25 0.95 -9.58 5.85
C GLY A 25 1.72 -8.45 5.15
N HIS A 26 2.44 -7.59 5.87
CA HIS A 26 3.16 -6.46 5.28
C HIS A 26 4.63 -6.82 5.02
N ARG A 27 5.04 -6.73 3.76
CA ARG A 27 6.41 -7.05 3.34
C ARG A 27 7.18 -5.87 2.76
N ARG A 28 6.51 -4.74 2.55
CA ARG A 28 7.07 -3.55 1.91
C ARG A 28 6.57 -2.32 2.65
N TYR A 29 7.45 -1.36 2.80
CA TYR A 29 7.18 -0.11 3.49
C TYR A 29 7.79 1.05 2.70
N LEU A 30 7.10 2.17 2.66
CA LEU A 30 7.71 3.47 2.40
C LEU A 30 8.35 3.96 3.70
N ALA A 31 9.55 4.52 3.60
CA ALA A 31 10.24 5.10 4.73
C ALA A 31 10.39 6.61 4.52
N SER A 32 9.98 7.40 5.51
CA SER A 32 10.34 8.82 5.63
C SER A 32 11.16 9.03 6.89
N VAL A 33 12.01 10.06 6.86
CA VAL A 33 12.75 10.54 8.03
C VAL A 33 12.26 11.95 8.29
N GLU A 34 11.65 12.15 9.45
CA GLU A 34 11.18 13.47 9.88
C GLU A 34 12.35 14.32 10.38
N SER A 35 12.11 15.63 10.52
CA SER A 35 13.16 16.59 10.92
C SER A 35 13.78 16.32 12.30
N ASP A 36 13.07 15.61 13.18
CA ASP A 36 13.53 15.22 14.51
C ASP A 36 14.28 13.86 14.52
N GLY A 37 14.47 13.26 13.35
CA GLY A 37 15.11 11.96 13.18
C GLY A 37 14.17 10.76 13.33
N THR A 38 12.87 10.99 13.55
CA THR A 38 11.88 9.91 13.58
C THR A 38 11.80 9.22 12.23
N ILE A 39 11.87 7.89 12.22
CA ILE A 39 11.67 7.07 11.01
C ILE A 39 10.22 6.57 11.00
N VAL A 40 9.46 6.98 10.00
CA VAL A 40 8.08 6.51 9.79
C VAL A 40 8.10 5.44 8.70
N LEU A 41 7.56 4.26 9.02
CA LEU A 41 7.40 3.16 8.07
C LEU A 41 5.92 2.96 7.75
N THR A 42 5.53 3.25 6.52
CA THR A 42 4.15 3.09 6.05
C THR A 42 4.05 1.85 5.15
N PRO A 43 3.20 0.85 5.46
CA PRO A 43 3.01 -0.31 4.59
C PRO A 43 2.68 0.10 3.16
N ALA A 44 3.28 -0.58 2.18
CA ALA A 44 3.16 -0.23 0.78
C ALA A 44 2.90 -1.44 -0.12
N VAL A 45 2.19 -1.20 -1.22
CA VAL A 45 1.96 -2.17 -2.30
C VAL A 45 2.64 -1.62 -3.56
N VAL A 46 3.33 -2.51 -4.28
CA VAL A 46 3.94 -2.16 -5.57
C VAL A 46 2.93 -2.48 -6.66
N MET A 47 2.70 -1.50 -7.53
CA MET A 47 1.85 -1.62 -8.71
C MET A 47 2.61 -1.08 -9.92
N THR A 48 2.24 -1.55 -11.11
CA THR A 48 2.77 -1.01 -12.37
C THR A 48 2.33 0.44 -12.56
N ALA A 49 3.08 1.20 -13.37
CA ALA A 49 2.70 2.58 -13.71
C ALA A 49 1.30 2.66 -14.36
N LEU A 50 0.93 1.64 -15.13
CA LEU A 50 -0.38 1.55 -15.75
C LEU A 50 -1.50 1.34 -14.71
N GLU A 51 -1.30 0.42 -13.75
CA GLU A 51 -2.25 0.22 -12.65
C GLU A 51 -2.40 1.48 -11.79
N ALA A 52 -1.29 2.17 -11.48
CA ALA A 52 -1.34 3.45 -10.78
C ALA A 52 -2.13 4.50 -11.58
N SER A 53 -1.90 4.61 -12.89
CA SER A 53 -2.64 5.52 -13.76
C SER A 53 -4.13 5.20 -13.77
N PHE A 54 -4.50 3.92 -13.83
CA PHE A 54 -5.90 3.51 -13.80
C PHE A 54 -6.58 3.79 -12.45
N LEU A 55 -5.87 3.59 -11.33
CA LEU A 55 -6.41 3.88 -10.00
C LEU A 55 -6.55 5.39 -9.73
N ASN A 56 -5.73 6.22 -10.38
CA ASN A 56 -5.81 7.67 -10.31
C ASN A 56 -6.89 8.28 -11.21
N ASP A 57 -7.63 7.46 -11.98
CA ASP A 57 -8.80 7.87 -12.77
C ASP A 57 -10.11 7.47 -12.04
N PRO A 58 -10.70 8.38 -11.25
CA PRO A 58 -11.89 8.07 -10.46
C PRO A 58 -13.12 7.77 -11.33
N GLU A 59 -13.22 8.36 -12.53
CA GLU A 59 -14.34 8.12 -13.44
C GLU A 59 -14.28 6.71 -14.01
N LEU A 60 -13.09 6.28 -14.43
CA LEU A 60 -12.86 4.92 -14.91
C LEU A 60 -13.14 3.88 -13.82
N VAL A 61 -12.63 4.10 -12.59
CA VAL A 61 -12.86 3.20 -11.46
C VAL A 61 -14.36 3.05 -11.17
N GLU A 62 -15.11 4.16 -11.19
CA GLU A 62 -16.55 4.12 -10.94
C GLU A 62 -17.35 3.50 -12.11
N SER A 63 -16.87 3.65 -13.35
CA SER A 63 -17.46 2.95 -14.50
C SER A 63 -17.34 1.43 -14.38
N ILE A 64 -16.16 0.93 -13.97
CA ILE A 64 -15.91 -0.51 -13.74
C ILE A 64 -16.79 -1.02 -12.60
N ARG A 65 -16.93 -0.25 -11.51
CA ARG A 65 -17.80 -0.62 -10.38
C ARG A 65 -19.26 -0.74 -10.79
N ARG A 66 -19.77 0.22 -11.57
CA ARG A 66 -21.14 0.18 -12.11
C ARG A 66 -21.36 -1.03 -13.02
N GLN A 67 -20.44 -1.28 -13.95
CA GLN A 67 -20.53 -2.43 -14.87
C GLN A 67 -20.42 -3.79 -14.16
N ARG A 68 -19.66 -3.88 -13.06
CA ARG A 68 -19.65 -5.09 -12.22
C ARG A 68 -20.97 -5.32 -11.49
N LYS A 69 -21.66 -4.24 -11.07
CA LYS A 69 -22.97 -4.33 -10.40
C LYS A 69 -24.10 -4.69 -11.37
N ASP A 70 -24.02 -4.21 -12.61
CA ASP A 70 -24.97 -4.54 -13.67
C ASP A 70 -24.26 -5.01 -14.94
N PRO A 71 -23.99 -6.33 -15.06
CA PRO A 71 -23.36 -6.92 -16.22
C PRO A 71 -24.20 -6.85 -17.50
N SER A 72 -25.50 -6.55 -17.43
CA SER A 72 -26.34 -6.53 -18.63
C SER A 72 -25.98 -5.39 -19.59
N ALA A 73 -25.26 -4.37 -19.09
CA ALA A 73 -24.74 -3.23 -19.86
C ALA A 73 -23.41 -3.50 -20.60
N TYR A 74 -22.85 -4.73 -20.56
CA TYR A 74 -21.63 -5.04 -21.30
C TYR A 74 -21.88 -4.99 -22.82
N VAL A 75 -21.30 -3.98 -23.49
CA VAL A 75 -21.22 -3.95 -24.95
C VAL A 75 -20.11 -4.92 -25.38
N LYS A 76 -20.47 -5.96 -26.14
CA LYS A 76 -19.47 -6.88 -26.74
C LYS A 76 -18.53 -6.06 -27.62
N ARG A 77 -17.21 -6.20 -27.41
CA ARG A 77 -16.22 -5.67 -28.36
C ARG A 77 -16.51 -6.27 -29.74
N PRO A 78 -16.75 -5.45 -30.78
CA PRO A 78 -16.76 -5.96 -32.14
C PRO A 78 -15.35 -6.48 -32.45
N ARG A 79 -15.29 -7.66 -33.08
CA ARG A 79 -14.06 -8.32 -33.49
C ARG A 79 -13.38 -7.58 -34.62
#